data_AF-A0A4C1SA42-F1
#
_entry.id   AF-A0A4C1SA42-F1
#
_cell.length_a   1.000
_cell.length_b   1.000
_cell.length_c   1.000
_cell.angle_alpha   90.00
_cell.angle_beta   90.00
_cell.angle_gamma   90.00
#
_symmetry.space_group_name_H-M   'P 1'
#
loop_
_entity.id
_entity.type
_entity.pdbx_description
1 polymer ?
#
loop_
_entity_poly.entity_id
_entity_poly.type
_entity_poly.pdbx_seq_one_letter_code
_entity_poly.pdbx_strand_id
1 'polypeptide(L)'
;MFAAGILSRAWKVATIKVIPKPGKDDYSRPKSYRPIDLLPVMGKTVERMLVWRIQWHIMPKLQTRQYGFMPQRGTEVLLYDLMTHP
;
A
#
# COMPACT_ATOMS: atom_id res chain seq x y z
N MET A 1 16.22 23.45 2.56
CA MET A 1 15.55 22.50 1.62
C MET A 1 14.38 21.72 2.23
N PHE A 2 14.09 21.83 3.55
CA PHE A 2 12.86 21.29 4.17
C PHE A 2 12.09 22.35 5.00
N ALA A 3 12.34 23.63 4.78
CA ALA A 3 11.91 24.69 5.70
C ALA A 3 10.40 24.98 5.72
N ALA A 4 9.63 24.48 4.73
CA ALA A 4 8.20 24.80 4.58
C ALA A 4 7.30 23.56 4.36
N GLY A 5 7.81 22.34 4.52
CA GLY A 5 7.04 21.11 4.20
C GLY A 5 6.74 20.90 2.71
N ILE A 6 7.23 21.80 1.84
CA ILE A 6 7.04 21.71 0.38
C ILE A 6 8.07 20.74 -0.20
N LEU A 7 7.58 19.60 -0.70
CA LEU A 7 8.38 18.64 -1.45
C LEU A 7 8.58 19.12 -2.88
N SER A 8 9.78 18.90 -3.42
CA SER A 8 10.08 19.22 -4.82
C SER A 8 9.14 18.47 -5.76
N ARG A 9 8.79 19.08 -6.90
CA ARG A 9 7.92 18.44 -7.91
C ARG A 9 8.52 17.13 -8.41
N ALA A 10 9.83 17.07 -8.56
CA ALA A 10 10.54 15.88 -9.01
C ALA A 10 10.30 14.65 -8.11
N TRP A 11 10.09 14.83 -6.81
CA TRP A 11 9.84 13.72 -5.88
C TRP A 11 8.42 13.16 -5.98
N LYS A 12 7.53 13.85 -6.69
CA LYS A 12 6.13 13.47 -6.90
C LYS A 12 5.87 12.86 -8.28
N VAL A 13 6.87 12.87 -9.18
CA VAL A 13 6.75 12.30 -10.52
C VAL A 13 7.18 10.83 -10.47
N ALA A 14 6.27 9.92 -10.80
CA ALA A 14 6.50 8.49 -10.83
C ALA A 14 6.64 7.98 -12.27
N THR A 15 7.45 6.94 -12.46
CA THR A 15 7.48 6.18 -13.73
C THR A 15 6.48 5.04 -13.64
N ILE A 16 5.53 5.00 -14.57
CA ILE A 16 4.49 3.96 -14.59
C ILE A 16 5.02 2.73 -15.31
N LYS A 17 5.02 1.58 -14.64
CA LYS A 17 5.25 0.27 -15.27
C LYS A 17 3.99 -0.57 -15.23
N VAL A 18 3.61 -1.11 -16.39
CA VAL A 18 2.39 -1.90 -16.55
C VAL A 18 2.72 -3.38 -16.43
N ILE A 19 2.07 -4.08 -15.49
CA ILE A 19 2.27 -5.51 -15.24
C ILE A 19 0.99 -6.29 -15.57
N PRO A 20 1.03 -7.36 -16.38
CA PRO A 20 -0.14 -8.19 -16.66
C PRO A 20 -0.61 -8.94 -15.40
N LYS A 21 -1.92 -9.06 -15.23
CA LYS A 21 -2.53 -9.88 -14.16
C LYS A 21 -2.50 -11.34 -14.59
N PRO A 22 -2.00 -12.27 -13.75
CA PRO A 22 -2.07 -13.69 -14.04
C PRO A 22 -3.54 -14.16 -14.13
N GLY A 23 -3.80 -15.16 -14.99
CA GLY A 23 -5.12 -15.77 -15.14
C GLY A 23 -6.16 -14.88 -15.83
N LYS A 24 -5.73 -14.05 -16.80
CA LYS A 24 -6.65 -13.30 -17.67
C LYS A 24 -6.59 -13.84 -19.09
N ASP A 25 -7.77 -14.07 -19.65
CA ASP A 25 -7.95 -14.68 -20.97
C ASP A 25 -7.69 -13.68 -22.11
N ASP A 26 -7.84 -12.39 -21.82
CA ASP A 26 -7.79 -11.33 -22.81
C ASP A 26 -7.00 -10.11 -22.30
N TYR A 27 -5.85 -9.87 -22.92
CA TYR A 27 -4.94 -8.76 -22.62
C TYR A 27 -5.14 -7.55 -23.55
N SER A 28 -6.15 -7.55 -24.42
CA SER A 28 -6.56 -6.33 -25.13
C SER A 28 -7.25 -5.33 -24.19
N ARG A 29 -7.79 -5.81 -23.05
CA ARG A 29 -8.53 -4.98 -22.09
C ARG A 29 -7.60 -4.36 -21.04
N PRO A 30 -7.70 -3.05 -20.77
CA PRO A 30 -6.91 -2.38 -19.73
C PRO A 30 -7.08 -2.99 -18.32
N LYS A 31 -8.26 -3.58 -18.02
CA LYS A 31 -8.53 -4.26 -16.74
C LYS A 31 -7.62 -5.46 -16.47
N SER A 32 -6.99 -6.02 -17.50
CA SER A 32 -6.08 -7.17 -17.40
C SER A 32 -4.67 -6.78 -16.94
N TYR A 33 -4.41 -5.49 -16.73
CA TYR A 33 -3.13 -4.99 -16.25
C TYR A 33 -3.23 -4.33 -14.86
N ARG A 34 -2.09 -4.22 -14.19
CA ARG A 34 -1.85 -3.43 -12.99
C ARG A 34 -0.76 -2.41 -13.29
N PRO A 35 -1.08 -1.12 -13.43
CA PRO A 35 -0.05 -0.09 -13.44
C PRO A 35 0.57 0.01 -12.04
N ILE A 36 1.89 0.12 -11.97
CA ILE A 36 2.65 0.38 -10.75
C ILE A 36 3.42 1.69 -10.93
N ASP A 37 3.22 2.60 -9.98
CA ASP A 37 3.91 3.89 -9.94
C ASP A 37 5.25 3.74 -9.20
N LEU A 38 6.35 3.92 -9.92
CA LEU A 38 7.69 3.90 -9.34
C LEU A 38 8.16 5.32 -9.05
N LEU A 39 7.91 5.76 -7.81
CA LEU A 39 8.46 7.01 -7.29
C LEU A 39 9.99 6.94 -7.14
N PRO A 40 10.70 8.08 -7.28
CA PRO A 40 12.12 8.16 -6.95
C PRO A 40 12.35 7.84 -5.48
N VAL A 41 13.56 7.39 -5.15
CA VAL A 41 13.94 6.95 -3.78
C VAL A 41 13.56 7.99 -2.73
N MET A 42 13.82 9.27 -3.00
CA MET A 42 13.46 10.35 -2.07
C MET A 42 11.96 10.45 -1.82
N GLY A 43 11.13 10.29 -2.85
CA GLY A 43 9.66 10.28 -2.70
C GLY A 43 9.18 9.11 -1.86
N LYS A 44 9.72 7.91 -2.10
CA LYS A 44 9.40 6.69 -1.33
C LYS A 44 9.82 6.81 0.14
N THR A 45 10.96 7.43 0.42
CA THR A 45 11.42 7.66 1.79
C THR A 45 10.43 8.54 2.57
N VAL A 46 9.98 9.64 1.96
CA VAL A 46 8.99 10.53 2.60
C VAL A 46 7.64 9.84 2.77
N GLU A 47 7.18 9.09 1.77
CA GLU A 47 5.96 8.29 1.85
C GLU A 47 6.02 7.30 3.02
N ARG A 48 7.14 6.59 3.17
CA ARG A 48 7.35 5.65 4.28
C ARG A 48 7.32 6.34 5.65
N MET A 49 7.95 7.50 5.78
CA MET A 49 7.89 8.29 7.02
C MET A 49 6.45 8.70 7.36
N LEU A 50 5.67 9.11 6.35
CA LEU A 50 4.27 9.48 6.52
C LEU A 50 3.42 8.27 6.93
N VAL A 51 3.59 7.12 6.27
CA VAL A 51 2.87 5.88 6.61
C VAL A 51 3.13 5.49 8.06
N TRP A 52 4.38 5.57 8.54
CA TRP A 52 4.69 5.29 9.94
C TRP A 52 3.98 6.23 10.92
N ARG A 53 3.91 7.53 10.61
CA ARG A 53 3.19 8.51 11.44
C ARG A 53 1.68 8.24 11.45
N ILE A 54 1.10 7.93 10.29
CA ILE A 54 -0.32 7.60 10.16
C ILE A 54 -0.64 6.31 10.92
N GLN A 55 0.17 5.28 10.74
CA GLN A 55 0.03 4.00 11.44
C GLN A 55 0.06 4.20 12.95
N TRP A 56 1.03 4.95 13.48
CA TRP A 56 1.10 5.27 14.91
C TRP A 56 -0.21 5.86 15.46
N HIS A 57 -0.84 6.76 14.70
CA HIS A 57 -2.08 7.42 15.14
C HIS A 57 -3.33 6.56 14.96
N ILE A 58 -3.39 5.73 13.90
CA ILE A 58 -4.58 4.97 13.53
C ILE A 58 -4.64 3.59 14.21
N MET A 59 -3.49 2.97 14.52
CA MET A 59 -3.44 1.64 15.16
C MET A 59 -4.35 1.48 16.39
N PRO A 60 -4.40 2.41 17.36
CA PRO A 60 -5.27 2.26 18.53
C PRO A 60 -6.76 2.44 18.22
N LYS A 61 -7.13 2.96 17.05
CA LYS A 61 -8.52 3.26 16.66
C LYS A 61 -9.11 2.26 15.67
N LEU A 62 -8.30 1.30 15.21
CA LEU A 62 -8.73 0.32 14.21
C LEU A 62 -9.63 -0.76 14.84
N GLN A 63 -10.49 -1.33 14.01
CA GLN A 63 -11.32 -2.45 14.43
C GLN A 63 -10.47 -3.68 14.76
N THR A 64 -10.87 -4.41 15.79
CA THR A 64 -10.17 -5.63 16.26
C THR A 64 -10.10 -6.73 15.20
N ARG A 65 -11.07 -6.78 14.27
CA ARG A 65 -11.12 -7.72 13.13
C ARG A 65 -10.46 -7.18 11.85
N GLN A 66 -9.62 -6.17 11.94
CA GLN A 66 -8.76 -5.77 10.83
C GLN A 66 -7.52 -6.67 10.79
N TYR A 67 -7.35 -7.41 9.69
CA TYR A 67 -6.24 -8.33 9.50
C TYR A 67 -5.28 -7.89 8.39
N GLY A 68 -5.80 -7.22 7.36
CA GLY A 68 -4.98 -6.70 6.26
C GLY A 68 -4.15 -5.50 6.69
N PHE A 69 -2.88 -5.49 6.26
CA PHE A 69 -1.92 -4.38 6.48
C PHE A 69 -1.67 -4.06 7.96
N MET A 70 -1.86 -5.04 8.85
CA MET A 70 -1.58 -4.92 10.27
C MET A 70 -0.22 -5.53 10.61
N PRO A 71 0.55 -4.92 11.53
CA PRO A 71 1.76 -5.57 12.03
C PRO A 71 1.38 -6.90 12.70
N GLN A 72 2.13 -7.96 12.38
CA GLN A 72 1.99 -9.28 13.00
C GLN A 72 0.62 -9.96 12.81
N ARG A 73 -0.18 -9.54 11.81
CA ARG A 73 -1.42 -10.24 11.42
C ARG A 73 -1.41 -10.49 9.92
N GLY A 74 -1.43 -11.75 9.52
CA GLY A 74 -1.63 -12.16 8.14
C GLY A 74 -3.00 -12.77 7.90
N THR A 75 -3.13 -13.44 6.75
CA THR A 75 -4.38 -14.09 6.33
C THR A 75 -4.67 -15.33 7.17
N GLU A 76 -3.64 -15.95 7.73
CA GLU A 76 -3.74 -17.10 8.64
C GLU A 76 -4.50 -16.77 9.92
N VAL A 77 -4.31 -15.56 10.47
CA VAL A 77 -5.02 -15.13 11.69
C VAL A 77 -6.51 -14.91 11.39
N LEU A 78 -6.84 -14.40 10.20
CA LEU A 78 -8.23 -14.28 9.74
C LEU A 78 -8.89 -15.66 9.61
N LEU A 79 -8.21 -16.62 8.98
CA LEU A 79 -8.76 -17.98 8.81
C LEU A 79 -8.99 -18.66 10.14
N TYR A 80 -8.06 -18.52 11.09
CA TYR A 80 -8.21 -19.05 12.43
C TYR A 80 -9.44 -18.46 13.15
N ASP A 81 -9.57 -17.12 13.16
CA ASP A 81 -10.72 -16.43 13.78
C ASP A 81 -12.06 -16.89 13.19
N LEU A 82 -12.13 -17.07 11.86
CA LEU A 82 -13.34 -17.58 11.18
C LEU A 82 -13.67 -19.04 11.53
N MET A 83 -12.67 -19.88 11.79
CA MET A 83 -12.88 -21.29 12.12
C MET A 83 -13.24 -21.50 13.60
N THR A 84 -12.72 -20.67 14.50
CA THR A 84 -12.95 -20.81 15.95
C THR A 84 -14.15 -20.04 16.48
N HIS A 85 -14.58 -19.00 15.76
CA HIS A 85 -15.71 -18.15 16.15
C HIS A 85 -16.70 -17.99 14.98
N PRO A 86 -17.56 -19.01 14.74
CA PRO A 86 -18.60 -18.95 13.69
C PRO A 86 -19.64 -17.85 13.93
#